data_AF-A0A0Q4RJ18-F1
#
_entry.id   AF-A0A0Q4RJ18-F1
#
_cell.length_a   1.000
_cell.length_b   1.000
_cell.length_c   1.000
_cell.angle_alpha   90.00
_cell.angle_beta   90.00
_cell.angle_gamma   90.00
#
_symmetry.space_group_name_H-M   'P 1'
#
loop_
_entity.id
_entity.type
_entity.pdbx_description
1 polymer ?
#
loop_
_entity_poly.entity_id
_entity_poly.type
_entity_poly.pdbx_seq_one_letter_code
_entity_poly.pdbx_strand_id
1 'polypeptide(L)'
;MPRFAFITPALTAVLLAASASAMAQAPAPSGDARARYEQEREKCMTNNTQDSLATCLREANNALDASRKGQLSNPGPAASENTTQRCEAFQTAAEQAECVRRTQSSSVSGSVSGGGVLRESVTTTVIPAK
;
A
#
# COMPACT_ATOMS: atom_id res chain seq x y z
N MET A 1 -21.59 54.01 -47.96
CA MET A 1 -20.81 52.84 -48.44
C MET A 1 -19.46 52.89 -47.75
N PRO A 2 -19.15 51.91 -46.90
CA PRO A 2 -18.32 50.79 -47.36
C PRO A 2 -18.94 49.43 -47.04
N ARG A 3 -18.58 48.45 -47.88
CA ARG A 3 -18.97 47.05 -47.79
C ARG A 3 -18.08 46.35 -46.75
N PHE A 4 -18.67 45.61 -45.82
CA PHE A 4 -17.96 44.54 -45.12
C PHE A 4 -18.81 43.27 -45.11
N ALA A 5 -18.09 42.19 -45.38
CA ALA A 5 -18.58 40.92 -45.89
C ALA A 5 -19.39 40.11 -44.88
N PHE A 6 -20.32 39.33 -45.42
CA PHE A 6 -21.04 38.28 -44.72
C PHE A 6 -20.06 37.24 -44.17
N ILE A 7 -20.03 37.06 -42.85
CA ILE A 7 -19.34 35.95 -42.19
C ILE A 7 -20.41 34.93 -41.81
N THR A 8 -20.39 33.79 -42.49
CA THR A 8 -21.21 32.61 -42.19
C THR A 8 -20.77 31.92 -40.89
N PRO A 9 -21.71 31.35 -40.13
CA PRO A 9 -21.45 30.69 -38.85
C PRO A 9 -21.05 29.22 -39.06
N ALA A 10 -20.08 28.71 -38.31
CA ALA A 10 -19.79 27.28 -38.29
C ALA A 10 -19.38 26.81 -36.89
N LEU A 11 -20.34 26.12 -36.27
CA LEU A 11 -20.23 24.95 -35.39
C LEU A 11 -19.16 24.94 -34.27
N THR A 12 -19.69 25.07 -33.06
CA THR A 12 -19.33 24.37 -31.82
C THR A 12 -18.54 23.07 -32.00
N ALA A 13 -17.32 23.01 -31.43
CA ALA A 13 -16.60 21.77 -31.14
C ALA A 13 -16.05 21.83 -29.69
N VAL A 14 -16.75 21.20 -28.75
CA VAL A 14 -16.35 19.97 -28.04
C VAL A 14 -15.41 20.24 -26.84
N LEU A 15 -16.02 20.18 -25.65
CA LEU A 15 -15.37 19.80 -24.40
C LEU A 15 -14.77 18.39 -24.55
N LEU A 16 -13.55 18.15 -24.05
CA LEU A 16 -13.16 17.03 -23.17
C LEU A 16 -11.64 16.87 -23.18
N ALA A 17 -11.02 17.01 -22.01
CA ALA A 17 -10.22 15.95 -21.37
C ALA A 17 -9.34 16.57 -20.28
N ALA A 18 -9.86 16.60 -19.06
CA ALA A 18 -9.02 16.63 -17.86
C ALA A 18 -8.34 15.26 -17.79
N SER A 19 -7.05 15.20 -18.12
CA SER A 19 -6.25 14.00 -17.94
C SER A 19 -5.96 13.80 -16.46
N ALA A 20 -6.88 13.11 -15.77
CA ALA A 20 -6.57 12.44 -14.51
C ALA A 20 -5.56 11.32 -14.83
N SER A 21 -4.29 11.56 -14.54
CA SER A 21 -3.27 10.52 -14.55
C SER A 21 -3.53 9.57 -13.37
N ALA A 22 -4.41 8.59 -13.59
CA ALA A 22 -4.42 7.38 -12.78
C ALA A 22 -3.11 6.65 -13.05
N MET A 23 -2.15 6.75 -12.13
CA MET A 23 -0.94 5.93 -12.17
C MET A 23 -1.36 4.49 -11.86
N ALA A 24 -1.70 3.72 -12.89
CA ALA A 24 -1.67 2.27 -12.80
C ALA A 24 -0.20 1.89 -12.50
N GLN A 25 0.06 1.29 -11.34
CA GLN A 25 1.37 0.71 -11.07
C GLN A 25 1.60 -0.43 -12.09
N ALA A 26 2.43 -0.15 -13.09
CA ALA A 26 2.92 -1.17 -14.01
C ALA A 26 3.63 -2.28 -13.21
N PRO A 27 3.59 -3.54 -13.69
CA PRO A 27 4.37 -4.62 -13.06
C PRO A 27 5.84 -4.17 -12.94
N ALA A 28 6.41 -4.36 -11.74
CA ALA A 28 7.79 -3.99 -11.48
C ALA A 28 8.70 -4.62 -12.56
N PRO A 29 9.62 -3.85 -13.17
CA PRO A 29 10.47 -4.37 -14.23
C PRO A 29 11.26 -5.56 -13.71
N SER A 30 11.43 -6.60 -14.53
CA SER A 30 12.10 -7.86 -14.15
C SER A 30 13.53 -7.69 -13.59
N GLY A 31 14.19 -6.57 -13.89
CA GLY A 31 15.47 -6.19 -13.29
C GLY A 31 15.39 -5.87 -11.80
N ASP A 32 14.27 -5.31 -11.33
CA ASP A 32 14.02 -5.05 -9.91
C ASP A 32 13.89 -6.36 -9.14
N ALA A 33 13.12 -7.33 -9.67
CA ALA A 33 12.92 -8.64 -9.03
C ALA A 33 14.23 -9.38 -8.74
N ARG A 34 15.20 -9.34 -9.66
CA ARG A 34 16.51 -9.97 -9.49
C ARG A 34 17.35 -9.26 -8.43
N ALA A 35 17.36 -7.93 -8.43
CA ALA A 35 18.07 -7.14 -7.43
C ALA A 35 17.50 -7.38 -6.02
N ARG A 36 16.18 -7.47 -5.88
CA ARG A 36 15.51 -7.81 -4.62
C ARG A 36 15.89 -9.20 -4.12
N TYR A 37 15.93 -10.19 -5.01
CA TYR A 37 16.40 -11.54 -4.69
C TYR A 37 17.84 -11.55 -4.16
N GLU A 38 18.76 -10.81 -4.80
CA GLU A 38 20.16 -10.76 -4.38
C GLU A 38 20.29 -10.13 -2.99
N GLN A 39 19.54 -9.05 -2.72
CA GLN A 39 19.45 -8.42 -1.41
C GLN A 39 18.90 -9.38 -0.33
N GLU A 40 17.85 -10.14 -0.64
CA GLU A 40 17.29 -11.12 0.30
C GLU A 40 18.26 -12.28 0.56
N ARG A 41 18.93 -12.76 -0.48
CA ARG A 41 19.95 -13.80 -0.34
C ARG A 41 21.10 -13.36 0.55
N GLU A 42 21.58 -12.12 0.43
CA GLU A 42 22.60 -11.57 1.33
C GLU A 42 22.12 -11.55 2.78
N LYS A 43 20.88 -11.13 3.04
CA LYS A 43 20.27 -11.17 4.38
C LYS A 43 20.25 -12.59 4.94
N CYS A 44 19.85 -13.58 4.12
CA CYS A 44 19.88 -15.00 4.52
C CYS A 44 21.28 -15.43 4.95
N MET A 45 22.33 -15.05 4.20
CA MET A 45 23.71 -15.45 4.50
C MET A 45 24.26 -14.83 5.79
N THR A 46 23.74 -13.67 6.20
CA THR A 46 24.14 -13.00 7.45
C THR A 46 23.47 -13.55 8.71
N ASN A 47 22.66 -14.62 8.61
CA ASN A 47 21.82 -15.17 9.70
C ASN A 47 20.94 -14.12 10.39
N ASN A 48 20.59 -13.03 9.69
CA ASN A 48 19.72 -11.99 10.20
C ASN A 48 18.23 -12.32 9.98
N THR A 49 17.88 -13.60 9.93
CA THR A 49 16.52 -14.10 9.73
C THR A 49 16.15 -15.07 10.84
N GLN A 50 14.86 -15.12 11.19
CA GLN A 50 14.36 -16.08 12.19
C GLN A 50 14.34 -17.52 11.68
N ASP A 51 14.30 -17.69 10.37
CA ASP A 51 14.25 -18.98 9.71
C ASP A 51 15.64 -19.57 9.48
N SER A 52 15.69 -20.89 9.31
CA SER A 52 16.90 -21.57 8.84
C SER A 52 17.37 -20.99 7.50
N LEU A 53 18.69 -20.98 7.25
CA LEU A 53 19.26 -20.55 5.97
C LEU A 53 18.57 -21.21 4.77
N ALA A 54 18.26 -22.51 4.87
CA ALA A 54 17.58 -23.26 3.81
C ALA A 54 16.15 -22.76 3.56
N THR A 55 15.41 -22.40 4.61
CA THR A 55 14.07 -21.82 4.50
C THR A 55 14.14 -20.42 3.90
N CYS A 56 15.02 -19.56 4.41
CA CYS A 56 15.19 -18.20 3.90
C CYS A 56 15.50 -18.17 2.40
N LEU A 57 16.46 -19.00 1.95
CA LEU A 57 16.81 -19.09 0.53
C LEU A 57 15.68 -19.65 -0.32
N ARG A 58 14.88 -20.60 0.22
CA ARG A 58 13.70 -21.12 -0.47
C ARG A 58 12.64 -20.04 -0.66
N GLU A 59 12.38 -19.24 0.37
CA GLU A 59 11.42 -18.14 0.31
C GLU A 59 11.85 -17.05 -0.69
N ALA A 60 13.12 -16.65 -0.67
CA ALA A 60 13.67 -15.70 -1.64
C ALA A 60 13.54 -16.20 -3.09
N ASN A 61 13.80 -17.50 -3.33
CA ASN A 61 13.62 -18.10 -4.66
C ASN A 61 12.13 -18.13 -5.07
N ASN A 62 11.23 -18.46 -4.15
CA ASN A 62 9.79 -18.46 -4.42
C ASN A 62 9.29 -17.05 -4.74
N ALA A 63 9.76 -16.02 -4.03
CA ALA A 63 9.42 -14.63 -4.30
C ALA A 63 9.89 -14.18 -5.70
N LEU A 64 11.12 -14.56 -6.10
CA LEU A 64 11.64 -14.31 -7.44
C LEU A 64 10.81 -15.00 -8.52
N ASP A 65 10.45 -16.27 -8.33
CA ASP A 65 9.62 -17.04 -9.26
C ASP A 65 8.21 -16.42 -9.41
N ALA A 66 7.56 -16.09 -8.28
CA ALA A 66 6.27 -15.41 -8.29
C ALA A 66 6.34 -14.06 -9.00
N SER A 67 7.42 -13.28 -8.78
CA SER A 67 7.65 -12.02 -9.49
C SER A 67 7.78 -12.23 -11.00
N ARG A 68 8.59 -13.20 -11.45
CA ARG A 68 8.76 -13.54 -12.87
C ARG A 68 7.47 -14.01 -13.54
N LYS A 69 6.62 -14.72 -12.78
CA LYS A 69 5.30 -15.17 -13.24
C LYS A 69 4.22 -14.09 -13.17
N GLY A 70 4.55 -12.88 -12.68
CA GLY A 70 3.58 -11.79 -12.51
C GLY A 70 2.50 -12.09 -11.47
N GLN A 71 2.79 -12.96 -10.49
CA GLN A 71 1.85 -13.40 -9.45
C GLN A 71 1.83 -12.48 -8.23
N LEU A 72 2.72 -11.49 -8.19
CA LEU A 72 2.73 -10.48 -7.13
C LEU A 72 1.66 -9.44 -7.41
N SER A 73 0.80 -9.19 -6.42
CA SER A 73 -0.21 -8.14 -6.48
C SER A 73 0.00 -7.17 -5.31
N ASN A 74 -0.26 -5.88 -5.58
CA ASN A 74 -0.38 -4.89 -4.52
C ASN A 74 -1.87 -4.71 -4.21
N PRO A 75 -2.31 -4.95 -2.96
CA PRO A 75 -3.71 -4.77 -2.58
C PRO A 75 -4.21 -3.32 -2.74
N GLY A 76 -3.34 -2.33 -2.87
CA GLY A 76 -3.73 -0.95 -3.15
C GLY A 76 -4.65 -0.37 -2.06
N PRO A 77 -5.67 0.43 -2.42
CA PRO A 77 -6.62 1.00 -1.45
C PRO A 77 -7.36 -0.05 -0.61
N ALA A 78 -7.61 -1.25 -1.16
CA ALA A 78 -8.25 -2.34 -0.43
C ALA A 78 -7.45 -2.80 0.79
N ALA A 79 -6.14 -2.54 0.84
CA ALA A 79 -5.32 -2.80 2.03
C ALA A 79 -5.81 -2.00 3.24
N SER A 80 -6.20 -0.73 3.05
CA SER A 80 -6.69 0.13 4.12
C SER A 80 -8.06 -0.34 4.61
N GLU A 81 -8.96 -0.67 3.69
CA GLU A 81 -10.30 -1.16 4.01
C GLU A 81 -10.25 -2.47 4.80
N ASN A 82 -9.46 -3.44 4.32
CA ASN A 82 -9.23 -4.69 5.04
C ASN A 82 -8.62 -4.45 6.43
N THR A 83 -7.72 -3.47 6.55
CA THR A 83 -7.12 -3.13 7.84
C THR A 83 -8.16 -2.67 8.86
N THR A 84 -9.14 -1.85 8.45
CA THR A 84 -10.24 -1.43 9.33
C THR A 84 -11.27 -2.53 9.56
N GLN A 85 -11.60 -3.33 8.55
CA GLN A 85 -12.55 -4.46 8.69
C GLN A 85 -12.07 -5.48 9.72
N ARG A 86 -10.75 -5.70 9.84
CA ARG A 86 -10.19 -6.58 10.88
C ARG A 86 -10.54 -6.14 12.31
N CYS A 87 -10.90 -4.87 12.53
CA CYS A 87 -11.34 -4.40 13.83
C CYS A 87 -12.76 -4.85 14.19
N GLU A 88 -13.55 -5.36 13.25
CA GLU A 88 -14.91 -5.90 13.51
C GLU A 88 -14.89 -7.15 14.40
N ALA A 89 -13.72 -7.78 14.60
CA ALA A 89 -13.54 -8.88 15.53
C ALA A 89 -13.77 -8.51 17.00
N PHE A 90 -13.68 -7.22 17.36
CA PHE A 90 -13.93 -6.75 18.73
C PHE A 90 -15.44 -6.63 19.00
N GLN A 91 -15.88 -7.05 20.18
CA GLN A 91 -17.32 -7.14 20.50
C GLN A 91 -17.91 -5.81 20.97
N THR A 92 -17.10 -4.95 21.58
CA THR A 92 -17.57 -3.66 22.10
C THR A 92 -17.21 -2.51 21.17
N ALA A 93 -18.09 -1.50 21.08
CA ALA A 93 -17.85 -0.31 20.27
C ALA A 93 -16.58 0.44 20.70
N ALA A 94 -16.25 0.43 22.00
CA ALA A 94 -15.05 1.06 22.53
C ALA A 94 -13.76 0.38 22.04
N GLU A 95 -13.72 -0.95 22.06
CA GLU A 95 -12.56 -1.72 21.58
C GLU A 95 -12.40 -1.61 20.06
N GLN A 96 -13.50 -1.64 19.31
CA GLN A 96 -13.49 -1.42 17.86
C GLN A 96 -12.91 -0.04 17.52
N ALA A 97 -13.39 1.02 18.18
CA ALA A 97 -12.89 2.37 17.98
C ALA A 97 -11.39 2.49 18.31
N GLU A 98 -10.95 1.85 19.40
CA GLU A 98 -9.54 1.82 19.79
C GLU A 98 -8.66 1.03 18.80
N CYS A 99 -9.16 -0.07 18.24
CA CYS A 99 -8.48 -0.80 17.17
C CYS A 99 -8.29 0.09 15.93
N VAL A 100 -9.36 0.73 15.45
CA VAL A 100 -9.31 1.60 14.27
C VAL A 100 -8.34 2.76 14.50
N ARG A 101 -8.33 3.31 15.72
CA ARG A 101 -7.39 4.37 16.09
C ARG A 101 -5.92 3.91 16.02
N ARG A 102 -5.62 2.69 16.46
CA ARG A 102 -4.28 2.08 16.31
C ARG A 102 -3.91 1.84 14.86
N THR A 103 -4.84 1.42 14.01
CA THR A 103 -4.52 1.18 12.59
C THR A 103 -4.24 2.47 11.83
N GLN A 104 -4.89 3.57 12.21
CA GLN A 104 -4.70 4.90 11.65
C GLN A 104 -3.54 5.69 12.29
N SER A 105 -2.95 5.20 13.38
CA SER A 105 -1.87 5.91 14.05
C SER A 105 -0.59 5.93 13.20
N SER A 106 0.10 7.07 13.19
CA SER A 106 1.39 7.23 12.55
C SER A 106 2.55 6.68 13.40
N SER A 107 2.32 6.48 14.70
CA SER A 107 3.29 5.91 15.63
C SER A 107 3.47 4.41 15.39
N VAL A 108 4.56 4.08 14.71
CA VAL A 108 5.07 2.72 14.56
C VAL A 108 6.15 2.51 15.63
N SER A 109 5.91 1.58 16.54
CA SER A 109 6.83 1.26 17.65
C SER A 109 7.97 0.33 17.20
N GLY A 110 7.81 -0.34 16.05
CA GLY A 110 8.89 -1.10 15.41
C GLY A 110 8.42 -2.08 14.33
N SER A 111 9.38 -2.83 13.79
CA SER A 111 9.14 -4.05 13.01
C SER A 111 9.50 -5.24 13.88
N VAL A 112 8.64 -6.25 13.94
CA VAL A 112 9.04 -7.53 14.53
C VAL A 112 10.02 -8.24 13.60
N SER A 113 10.81 -9.14 14.16
CA SER A 113 11.75 -10.01 13.45
C SER A 113 11.09 -10.82 12.31
N GLY A 114 9.77 -11.05 12.38
CA GLY A 114 8.96 -11.67 11.32
C GLY A 114 8.42 -10.71 10.25
N GLY A 115 8.87 -9.45 10.21
CA GLY A 115 8.47 -8.47 9.18
C GLY A 115 7.12 -7.79 9.40
N GLY A 116 6.50 -7.95 10.57
CA GLY A 116 5.25 -7.27 10.93
C GLY A 116 5.49 -5.86 11.49
N VAL A 117 4.59 -4.92 11.19
CA VAL A 117 4.63 -3.55 11.74
C VAL A 117 3.82 -3.47 13.03
N LEU A 118 4.41 -2.97 14.10
CA LEU A 118 3.71 -2.69 15.36
C LEU A 118 3.26 -1.25 15.41
N ARG A 119 1.95 -1.05 15.64
CA ARG A 119 1.34 0.28 15.79
C ARG A 119 0.85 0.48 17.20
N GLU A 120 1.04 1.69 17.70
CA GLU A 120 0.62 2.10 19.03
C GLU A 120 -0.26 3.34 18.94
N SER A 121 -1.18 3.51 19.87
CA SER A 121 -1.92 4.74 20.06
C SER A 121 -2.28 4.91 21.53
N VAL A 122 -2.27 6.16 22.03
CA VAL A 122 -2.53 6.48 23.45
C VAL A 122 -3.88 7.18 23.59
N THR A 123 -4.75 6.70 24.48
CA THR A 123 -6.03 7.35 24.82
C THR A 123 -5.99 7.81 26.27
N THR A 124 -6.13 9.11 26.51
CA THR A 124 -6.21 9.68 27.86
C THR A 124 -7.68 9.85 28.25
N THR A 125 -8.10 9.23 29.35
CA THR A 125 -9.45 9.40 29.92
C THR A 125 -9.37 10.28 31.16
N VAL A 126 -10.24 11.28 31.24
CA VAL A 126 -10.40 12.12 32.44
C VAL A 126 -11.56 11.56 33.25
N ILE A 127 -11.28 11.09 34.47
CA ILE A 127 -12.32 10.64 35.40
C ILE A 127 -12.67 11.87 36.26
N PRO A 128 -13.93 12.36 36.24
CA PRO A 128 -14.32 13.50 37.06
C PRO A 128 -14.19 13.17 38.55
N ALA A 129 -13.71 14.14 39.33
CA ALA A 129 -13.64 14.02 40.79
C ALA A 129 -15.07 13.95 41.38
N LYS A 130 -15.22 13.12 42.42
CA LYS A 130 -16.48 12.88 43.14
C LYS A 130 -16.94 14.11 43.92
#